data_AF-A0AAV6CH18-F1
#
_entry.id   AF-A0AAV6CH18-F1
#
_cell.length_a   1.000
_cell.length_b   1.000
_cell.length_c   1.000
_cell.angle_alpha   90.00
_cell.angle_beta   90.00
_cell.angle_gamma   90.00
#
_symmetry.space_group_name_H-M   'P 1'
#
loop_
_entity.id
_entity.type
_entity.pdbx_description
1 polymer ?
#
loop_
_entity_poly.entity_id
_entity_poly.type
_entity_poly.pdbx_seq_one_letter_code
_entity_poly.pdbx_strand_id
1 'polypeptide(L)'
;MKRLRSKWFAVGATLLALGLITYNRLRPASFPLDENLLRTESRAKLIAPNGPWHKRVWFELTYSRKHPPTNPLAHRFNSTEPRSCHIHSLLNQCMETTGTEYIVEKKVALGTVMFGHTNVLNGIEWVQAFQDALQKNSPQWYDFGDHTFKSNNLVLLRYDENTVLVLTPEAAKKYREQHPKLVLLEP
;
A
#
# COMPACT_ATOMS: atom_id res chain seq x y z
N MET A 1 11.82 27.03 48.89
CA MET A 1 12.22 26.34 47.64
C MET A 1 11.12 25.47 47.01
N LYS A 2 9.81 25.78 47.14
CA LYS A 2 8.71 25.00 46.51
C LYS A 2 8.16 25.61 45.20
N ARG A 3 8.43 26.90 44.93
CA ARG A 3 7.88 27.62 43.76
C ARG A 3 8.66 27.46 42.44
N LEU A 4 9.86 26.89 42.47
CA LEU A 4 10.67 26.74 41.24
C LEU A 4 10.33 25.46 40.47
N ARG A 5 9.85 24.40 41.14
CA ARG A 5 9.57 23.10 40.50
C ARG A 5 8.28 23.09 39.65
N SER A 6 7.27 23.90 39.96
CA SER A 6 6.00 23.86 39.21
C SER A 6 6.11 24.45 37.80
N LYS A 7 7.04 25.39 37.57
CA LYS A 7 7.24 26.02 36.25
C LYS A 7 7.81 25.03 35.21
N TRP A 8 8.66 24.09 35.63
CA TRP A 8 9.23 23.08 34.74
C TRP A 8 8.22 22.01 34.31
N PHE A 9 7.29 21.64 35.19
CA PHE A 9 6.20 20.71 34.85
C PHE A 9 5.22 21.31 33.83
N ALA A 10 4.90 22.60 33.96
CA ALA A 10 4.01 23.27 33.01
C ALA A 10 4.62 23.31 31.60
N VAL A 11 5.91 23.67 31.48
CA VAL A 11 6.62 23.73 30.18
C VAL A 11 6.73 22.34 29.54
N GLY A 12 7.03 21.31 30.33
CA GLY A 12 7.07 19.93 29.84
C GLY A 12 5.73 19.45 29.27
N ALA A 13 4.61 19.76 29.94
CA ALA A 13 3.28 19.41 29.47
C ALA A 13 2.89 20.16 28.18
N THR A 14 3.29 21.42 28.03
CA THR A 14 3.00 22.20 26.81
C THR A 14 3.76 21.68 25.59
N LEU A 15 5.03 21.30 25.75
CA LEU A 15 5.82 20.70 24.68
C LEU A 15 5.28 19.33 24.25
N LEU A 16 4.81 18.52 25.21
CA LEU A 16 4.20 17.22 24.93
C LEU A 16 2.87 17.37 24.20
N ALA A 17 2.05 18.36 24.59
CA ALA A 17 0.80 18.68 23.89
C ALA A 17 1.05 19.22 22.48
N LEU A 18 2.02 20.12 22.29
CA LEU A 18 2.42 20.60 20.97
C LEU A 18 2.97 19.47 20.09
N GLY A 19 3.79 18.58 20.66
CA GLY A 19 4.29 17.38 19.99
C GLY A 19 3.17 16.42 19.58
N LEU A 20 2.15 16.24 20.41
CA LEU A 20 0.96 15.44 20.09
C LEU A 20 0.08 16.10 19.02
N ILE A 21 -0.08 17.43 19.05
CA ILE A 21 -0.85 18.17 18.04
C ILE A 21 -0.13 18.15 16.69
N THR A 22 1.18 18.36 16.65
CA THR A 22 1.96 18.25 15.41
C THR A 22 2.00 16.82 14.91
N TYR A 23 2.19 15.83 15.79
CA TYR A 23 2.16 14.41 15.41
C TYR A 23 0.79 13.99 14.83
N ASN A 24 -0.32 14.45 15.43
CA ASN A 24 -1.66 14.17 14.90
C ASN A 24 -1.98 14.96 13.63
N ARG A 25 -1.43 16.17 13.44
CA ARG A 25 -1.55 16.91 12.16
C ARG A 25 -0.69 16.34 11.04
N LEU A 26 0.41 15.67 11.39
CA LEU A 26 1.31 15.01 10.44
C LEU A 26 0.89 13.57 10.12
N ARG A 27 -0.16 13.04 10.78
CA ARG A 27 -0.78 11.81 10.29
C ARG A 27 -1.42 12.12 8.94
N PRO A 28 -0.99 11.46 7.84
CA PRO A 28 -1.78 11.49 6.62
C PRO A 28 -3.18 11.02 6.99
N ALA A 29 -4.20 11.76 6.53
CA ALA A 29 -5.59 11.42 6.78
C ALA A 29 -5.76 9.94 6.43
N SER A 30 -6.14 9.13 7.43
CA SER A 30 -6.42 7.72 7.20
C SER A 30 -7.53 7.68 6.16
N PHE A 31 -7.19 7.21 4.94
CA PHE A 31 -8.16 7.01 3.87
C PHE A 31 -9.38 6.30 4.46
N PRO A 32 -10.60 6.85 4.37
CA PRO A 32 -11.79 6.13 4.78
C PRO A 32 -11.88 4.92 3.85
N LEU A 33 -11.41 3.75 4.31
CA LEU A 33 -11.49 2.54 3.52
C LEU A 33 -12.97 2.22 3.34
N ASP A 34 -13.46 2.42 2.12
CA ASP A 34 -14.69 1.80 1.64
C ASP A 34 -14.60 0.30 1.92
N GLU A 35 -15.70 -0.29 2.39
CA GLU A 35 -15.77 -1.72 2.71
C GLU A 35 -15.42 -2.59 1.51
N ASN A 36 -15.52 -2.06 0.28
CA ASN A 36 -15.15 -2.77 -0.94
C ASN A 36 -13.66 -2.67 -1.30
N LEU A 37 -12.85 -1.95 -0.54
CA LEU A 37 -11.42 -1.80 -0.77
C LEU A 37 -10.60 -2.66 0.20
N LEU A 38 -9.50 -3.20 -0.32
CA LEU A 38 -8.52 -3.99 0.39
C LEU A 38 -7.18 -3.26 0.30
N ARG A 39 -6.52 -3.07 1.45
CA ARG A 39 -5.17 -2.53 1.49
C ARG A 39 -4.16 -3.68 1.46
N THR A 40 -3.08 -3.53 0.70
CA THR A 40 -1.93 -4.43 0.81
C THR A 40 -1.33 -4.34 2.21
N GLU A 41 -1.04 -5.48 2.80
CA GLU A 41 -0.46 -5.54 4.12
C GLU A 41 1.00 -5.97 4.00
N SER A 42 1.91 -5.20 4.60
CA SER A 42 3.26 -5.71 4.83
C SER A 42 3.13 -6.99 5.65
N ARG A 43 3.89 -8.02 5.32
CA ARG A 43 4.03 -9.21 6.17
C ARG A 43 4.42 -8.87 7.62
N ALA A 44 5.04 -7.72 7.86
CA ALA A 44 5.31 -7.18 9.20
C ALA A 44 4.04 -6.94 10.03
N LYS A 45 2.92 -6.63 9.38
CA LYS A 45 1.66 -6.16 9.99
C LYS A 45 0.71 -7.28 10.40
N LEU A 46 1.01 -8.55 10.07
CA LEU A 46 0.19 -9.74 10.41
C LEU A 46 0.14 -10.08 11.92
N ILE A 47 0.58 -9.17 12.79
CA ILE A 47 0.46 -9.34 14.24
C ILE A 47 -0.95 -8.94 14.68
N ALA A 48 -1.61 -9.85 15.41
CA ALA A 48 -2.94 -9.63 15.99
C ALA A 48 -3.10 -8.21 16.57
N PRO A 49 -4.12 -7.45 16.13
CA PRO A 49 -4.31 -6.05 16.53
C PRO A 49 -4.38 -5.81 18.05
N ASN A 50 -4.61 -6.90 18.80
CA ASN A 50 -4.85 -6.92 20.24
C ASN A 50 -3.67 -7.49 21.05
N GLY A 51 -2.50 -7.70 20.43
CA GLY A 51 -1.31 -8.17 21.13
C GLY A 51 -0.69 -7.10 22.06
N PRO A 52 0.00 -7.50 23.15
CA PRO A 52 0.72 -6.56 24.01
C PRO A 52 1.71 -5.70 23.21
N TRP A 53 1.75 -4.39 23.48
CA TRP A 53 2.55 -3.42 22.72
C TRP A 53 4.04 -3.79 22.66
N HIS A 54 4.61 -4.34 23.74
CA HIS A 54 6.02 -4.72 23.77
C HIS A 54 6.34 -5.87 22.82
N LYS A 55 5.42 -6.84 22.62
CA LYS A 55 5.61 -7.93 21.65
C LYS A 55 5.57 -7.42 20.22
N ARG A 56 4.73 -6.41 19.95
CA ARG A 56 4.65 -5.74 18.64
C ARG A 56 5.95 -5.01 18.34
N VAL A 57 6.44 -4.22 19.30
CA VAL A 57 7.71 -3.51 19.17
C VAL A 57 8.88 -4.49 18.99
N TRP A 58 8.94 -5.56 19.79
CA TRP A 58 10.00 -6.56 19.66
C TRP A 58 9.95 -7.29 18.31
N PHE A 59 8.75 -7.67 17.86
CA PHE A 59 8.58 -8.29 16.55
C PHE A 59 9.00 -7.33 15.45
N GLU A 60 8.52 -6.09 15.45
CA GLU A 60 8.88 -5.06 14.47
C GLU A 60 10.40 -4.89 14.42
N LEU A 61 11.05 -4.74 15.57
CA LEU A 61 12.50 -4.65 15.68
C LEU A 61 13.21 -5.90 15.12
N THR A 62 12.73 -7.11 15.43
CA THR A 62 13.33 -8.34 14.88
C THR A 62 13.04 -8.55 13.40
N TYR A 63 11.86 -8.17 12.94
CA TYR A 63 11.41 -8.32 11.56
C TYR A 63 12.16 -7.33 10.69
N SER A 64 12.18 -6.04 11.02
CA SER A 64 12.95 -5.02 10.31
C SER A 64 14.45 -5.31 10.32
N ARG A 65 14.97 -6.01 11.33
CA ARG A 65 16.39 -6.43 11.38
C ARG A 65 16.69 -7.64 10.49
N LYS A 66 15.72 -8.55 10.32
CA LYS A 66 15.82 -9.71 9.42
C LYS A 66 15.44 -9.38 7.97
N HIS A 67 14.62 -8.35 7.80
CA HIS A 67 14.11 -7.83 6.52
C HIS A 67 14.34 -6.32 6.49
N PRO A 68 15.60 -5.87 6.38
CA PRO A 68 15.89 -4.45 6.19
C PRO A 68 15.12 -3.96 4.95
N PRO A 69 14.68 -2.68 4.92
CA PRO A 69 14.02 -2.12 3.76
C PRO A 69 14.89 -2.40 2.53
N THR A 70 14.38 -3.25 1.65
CA THR A 70 15.14 -3.72 0.50
C THR A 70 15.37 -2.52 -0.39
N ASN A 71 16.63 -2.15 -0.66
CA ASN A 71 16.92 -1.13 -1.66
C ASN A 71 16.32 -1.63 -3.00
N PRO A 72 15.30 -0.96 -3.57
CA PRO A 72 14.64 -1.44 -4.78
C PRO A 72 15.65 -1.64 -5.92
N LEU A 73 16.66 -0.78 -5.98
CA LEU A 73 17.72 -0.83 -7.00
C LEU A 73 18.72 -1.96 -6.81
N ALA A 74 18.79 -2.57 -5.62
CA ALA A 74 19.63 -3.72 -5.34
C ALA A 74 18.88 -5.05 -5.52
N HIS A 75 17.55 -5.04 -5.42
CA HIS A 75 16.74 -6.23 -5.63
C HIS A 75 16.71 -6.63 -7.12
N ARG A 76 16.65 -7.94 -7.38
CA ARG A 76 16.69 -8.50 -8.74
C ARG A 76 15.61 -9.56 -8.89
N PHE A 77 14.79 -9.40 -9.92
CA PHE A 77 13.79 -10.36 -10.35
C PHE A 77 14.29 -11.06 -11.60
N ASN A 78 14.48 -12.37 -11.51
CA ASN A 78 14.89 -13.18 -12.65
C ASN A 78 13.77 -13.27 -13.68
N SER A 79 14.13 -13.33 -14.96
CA SER A 79 13.20 -13.52 -16.07
C SER A 79 12.22 -14.67 -15.79
N THR A 80 10.94 -14.42 -16.00
CA THR A 80 9.88 -15.40 -15.76
C THR A 80 8.93 -15.40 -16.94
N GLU A 81 8.58 -16.59 -17.45
CA GLU A 81 7.62 -16.73 -18.53
C GLU A 81 6.23 -16.18 -18.14
N PRO A 82 5.46 -15.62 -19.09
CA PRO A 82 4.11 -15.13 -18.83
C PRO A 82 3.21 -16.22 -18.24
N ARG A 83 2.73 -16.00 -17.02
CA ARG A 83 1.80 -16.90 -16.34
C ARG A 83 0.72 -16.14 -15.59
N SER A 84 -0.38 -16.81 -15.30
CA SER A 84 -1.47 -16.24 -14.50
C SER A 84 -0.98 -16.06 -13.06
N CYS A 85 -0.97 -14.82 -12.59
CA CYS A 85 -0.51 -14.45 -11.25
C CYS A 85 -1.62 -13.76 -10.47
N HIS A 86 -1.73 -14.05 -9.17
CA HIS A 86 -2.70 -13.39 -8.30
C HIS A 86 -2.33 -11.92 -8.08
N ILE A 87 -3.28 -11.03 -8.35
CA ILE A 87 -3.07 -9.58 -8.30
C ILE A 87 -2.66 -9.14 -6.90
N HIS A 88 -3.38 -9.57 -5.87
CA HIS A 88 -3.05 -9.20 -4.48
C HIS A 88 -1.67 -9.67 -4.04
N SER A 89 -1.24 -10.85 -4.46
CA SER A 89 0.08 -11.39 -4.08
C SER A 89 1.22 -10.55 -4.69
N LEU A 90 1.08 -10.16 -5.96
CA LEU A 90 2.07 -9.32 -6.63
C LEU A 90 2.04 -7.88 -6.11
N LEU A 91 0.87 -7.32 -5.77
CA LEU A 91 0.78 -6.00 -5.13
C LEU A 91 1.47 -5.98 -3.75
N ASN A 92 1.32 -7.04 -2.95
CA ASN A 92 2.07 -7.17 -1.69
C ASN A 92 3.58 -7.22 -1.94
N GLN A 93 4.03 -7.92 -2.98
CA GLN A 93 5.44 -7.95 -3.34
C GLN A 93 5.95 -6.59 -3.83
N CYS A 94 5.13 -5.84 -4.57
CA CYS A 94 5.44 -4.45 -4.96
C CYS A 94 5.60 -3.56 -3.72
N MET A 95 4.66 -3.65 -2.78
CA MET A 95 4.72 -2.94 -1.50
C MET A 95 5.97 -3.31 -0.70
N GLU A 96 6.34 -4.59 -0.61
CA GLU A 96 7.56 -5.02 0.07
C GLU A 96 8.84 -4.50 -0.61
N THR A 97 8.77 -4.30 -1.93
CA THR A 97 9.90 -3.82 -2.74
C THR A 97 10.09 -2.31 -2.64
N THR A 98 9.02 -1.51 -2.74
CA THR A 98 9.10 -0.05 -2.82
C THR A 98 8.64 0.68 -1.56
N GLY A 99 7.93 0.00 -0.66
CA GLY A 99 7.21 0.63 0.45
C GLY A 99 5.90 1.31 0.04
N THR A 100 5.52 1.26 -1.24
CA THR A 100 4.26 1.84 -1.72
C THR A 100 3.09 0.95 -1.31
N GLU A 101 2.15 1.50 -0.55
CA GLU A 101 0.90 0.84 -0.21
C GLU A 101 -0.05 0.86 -1.41
N TYR A 102 -0.66 -0.29 -1.71
CA TYR A 102 -1.68 -0.40 -2.74
C TYR A 102 -3.05 -0.64 -2.10
N ILE A 103 -4.05 0.09 -2.57
CA ILE A 103 -5.45 -0.08 -2.16
C ILE A 103 -6.22 -0.54 -3.39
N VAL A 104 -6.70 -1.79 -3.36
CA VAL A 104 -7.32 -2.47 -4.50
C VAL A 104 -8.76 -2.86 -4.17
N GLU A 105 -9.66 -2.85 -5.14
CA GLU A 105 -11.02 -3.39 -4.95
C GLU A 105 -10.96 -4.87 -4.54
N LYS A 106 -11.73 -5.28 -3.53
CA LYS A 106 -11.73 -6.66 -3.00
C LYS A 106 -11.96 -7.72 -4.09
N LYS A 107 -12.90 -7.46 -5.00
CA LYS A 107 -13.18 -8.36 -6.13
C LYS A 107 -11.97 -8.49 -7.06
N VAL A 108 -11.28 -7.38 -7.34
CA VAL A 108 -10.08 -7.35 -8.19
C VAL A 108 -8.88 -7.98 -7.48
N ALA A 109 -8.76 -7.83 -6.16
CA ALA A 109 -7.67 -8.40 -5.37
C ALA A 109 -7.60 -9.94 -5.49
N LEU A 110 -8.76 -10.59 -5.57
CA LEU A 110 -8.89 -12.04 -5.78
C LEU A 110 -8.67 -12.47 -7.24
N GLY A 111 -8.55 -11.50 -8.15
CA GLY A 111 -8.32 -11.72 -9.57
C GLY A 111 -6.90 -12.15 -9.92
N THR A 112 -6.70 -12.36 -11.22
CA THR A 112 -5.43 -12.75 -11.81
C THR A 112 -5.08 -11.87 -13.00
N VAL A 113 -3.79 -11.79 -13.30
CA VAL A 113 -3.28 -11.11 -14.48
C VAL A 113 -2.18 -11.97 -15.11
N MET A 114 -2.13 -11.99 -16.44
CA MET A 114 -1.03 -12.60 -17.16
C MET A 114 0.20 -11.70 -17.04
N PHE A 115 1.22 -12.19 -16.33
CA PHE A 115 2.43 -11.44 -16.06
C PHE A 115 3.67 -12.31 -16.19
N GLY A 116 4.71 -11.73 -16.79
CA GLY A 116 6.02 -12.33 -17.05
C GLY A 116 6.90 -11.31 -17.76
N HIS A 117 8.20 -11.55 -17.76
CA HIS A 117 9.20 -10.64 -18.32
C HIS A 117 10.44 -11.42 -18.76
N THR A 118 11.10 -10.95 -19.83
CA THR A 118 12.22 -11.64 -20.48
C THR A 118 13.58 -11.26 -19.91
N ASN A 119 13.72 -10.05 -19.36
CA ASN A 119 14.98 -9.52 -18.84
C ASN A 119 15.01 -9.58 -17.32
N VAL A 120 16.20 -9.63 -16.70
CA VAL A 120 16.30 -9.44 -15.24
C VAL A 120 15.93 -7.99 -14.91
N LEU A 121 14.94 -7.80 -14.02
CA LEU A 121 14.46 -6.48 -13.63
C LEU A 121 14.94 -6.11 -12.23
N ASN A 122 15.24 -4.84 -12.01
CA ASN A 122 15.38 -4.30 -10.65
C ASN A 122 14.01 -4.08 -10.01
N GLY A 123 13.98 -3.70 -8.72
CA GLY A 123 12.73 -3.51 -7.99
C GLY A 123 11.82 -2.44 -8.56
N ILE A 124 12.36 -1.33 -9.05
CA ILE A 124 11.56 -0.26 -9.66
C ILE A 124 10.98 -0.73 -10.99
N GLU A 125 11.82 -1.33 -11.84
CA GLU A 125 11.41 -1.86 -13.14
C GLU A 125 10.36 -2.97 -13.02
N TRP A 126 10.50 -3.85 -12.02
CA TRP A 126 9.53 -4.90 -11.74
C TRP A 126 8.16 -4.33 -11.35
N VAL A 127 8.13 -3.35 -10.44
CA VAL A 127 6.88 -2.70 -10.03
C VAL A 127 6.24 -1.99 -11.22
N GLN A 128 7.02 -1.26 -12.02
CA GLN A 128 6.51 -0.60 -13.22
C GLN A 128 5.96 -1.62 -14.23
N ALA A 129 6.70 -2.69 -14.52
CA ALA A 129 6.23 -3.73 -15.45
C ALA A 129 4.92 -4.39 -14.97
N PHE A 130 4.76 -4.57 -13.65
CA PHE A 130 3.53 -5.10 -13.11
C PHE A 130 2.37 -4.11 -13.17
N GLN A 131 2.61 -2.83 -12.88
CA GLN A 131 1.61 -1.77 -13.04
C GLN A 131 1.12 -1.67 -14.48
N ASP A 132 2.05 -1.70 -15.44
CA ASP A 132 1.77 -1.78 -16.87
C ASP A 132 0.89 -2.98 -17.22
N ALA A 133 1.21 -4.16 -16.67
CA ALA A 133 0.41 -5.36 -16.90
C ALA A 133 -1.02 -5.21 -16.39
N LEU A 134 -1.25 -4.55 -15.25
CA LEU A 134 -2.59 -4.26 -14.76
C LEU A 134 -3.37 -3.31 -15.68
N GLN A 135 -2.66 -2.39 -16.35
CA GLN A 135 -3.25 -1.38 -17.25
C GLN A 135 -3.40 -1.85 -18.69
N LYS A 136 -2.67 -2.90 -19.12
CA LYS A 136 -2.60 -3.33 -20.53
C LYS A 136 -3.06 -4.78 -20.77
N ASN A 137 -2.84 -5.70 -19.81
CA ASN A 137 -2.99 -7.14 -20.06
C ASN A 137 -4.36 -7.71 -19.64
N SER A 138 -5.39 -6.87 -19.57
CA SER A 138 -6.77 -7.27 -19.24
C SER A 138 -6.87 -8.24 -18.06
N PRO A 139 -6.54 -7.79 -16.83
CA PRO A 139 -6.71 -8.59 -15.63
C PRO A 139 -8.13 -9.16 -15.53
N GLN A 140 -8.25 -10.35 -14.95
CA GLN A 140 -9.50 -11.10 -14.83
C GLN A 140 -9.89 -11.25 -13.38
N TRP A 141 -11.16 -11.05 -13.06
CA TRP A 141 -11.69 -11.29 -11.72
C TRP A 141 -13.14 -11.72 -11.77
N TYR A 142 -13.59 -12.37 -10.71
CA TYR A 142 -15.00 -12.74 -10.55
C TYR A 142 -15.75 -11.62 -9.85
N ASP A 143 -16.83 -11.13 -10.46
CA ASP A 143 -17.74 -10.19 -9.82
C ASP A 143 -18.88 -10.96 -9.13
N PHE A 144 -18.90 -10.91 -7.80
CA PHE A 144 -19.90 -11.61 -6.99
C PHE A 144 -21.31 -11.02 -7.12
N GLY A 145 -21.44 -9.75 -7.53
CA GLY A 145 -22.74 -9.12 -7.72
C GLY A 145 -23.43 -9.63 -8.98
N ASP A 146 -22.67 -9.69 -10.08
CA ASP A 146 -23.17 -10.10 -11.39
C ASP A 146 -23.01 -11.60 -11.67
N HIS A 147 -22.34 -12.33 -10.77
CA HIS A 147 -21.94 -13.74 -10.96
C HIS A 147 -21.16 -14.03 -12.25
N THR A 148 -20.42 -13.04 -12.77
CA THR A 148 -19.71 -13.13 -14.04
C THR A 148 -18.21 -12.88 -13.88
N PHE A 149 -17.42 -13.53 -14.72
CA PHE A 149 -16.02 -13.17 -14.90
C PHE A 149 -15.93 -11.89 -15.71
N LYS A 150 -15.27 -10.88 -15.15
CA LYS A 150 -14.94 -9.63 -15.81
C LYS A 150 -13.48 -9.66 -16.21
N SER A 151 -13.17 -9.01 -17.32
CA SER A 151 -11.82 -8.86 -17.84
C SER A 151 -11.70 -7.45 -18.38
N ASN A 152 -11.01 -6.56 -17.68
CA ASN A 152 -10.86 -5.16 -18.08
C ASN A 152 -9.54 -4.60 -17.56
N ASN A 153 -8.96 -3.67 -18.30
CA ASN A 153 -7.78 -2.94 -17.85
C ASN A 153 -8.10 -2.09 -16.61
N LEU A 154 -7.22 -2.17 -15.62
CA LEU A 154 -7.37 -1.44 -14.37
C LEU A 154 -6.77 -0.04 -14.51
N VAL A 155 -7.23 0.87 -13.66
CA VAL A 155 -6.75 2.25 -13.58
C VAL A 155 -6.04 2.42 -12.26
N LEU A 156 -4.81 2.96 -12.32
CA LEU A 156 -4.01 3.25 -11.16
C LEU A 156 -4.06 4.75 -10.87
N LEU A 157 -4.49 5.12 -9.67
CA LEU A 157 -4.54 6.51 -9.22
C LEU A 157 -3.60 6.71 -8.03
N ARG A 158 -2.70 7.68 -8.12
CA ARG A 158 -1.87 8.07 -6.99
C ARG A 158 -2.70 8.91 -6.01
N TYR A 159 -2.82 8.42 -4.77
CA TYR A 159 -3.54 9.10 -3.69
C TYR A 159 -2.63 10.07 -2.95
N ASP A 160 -1.44 9.60 -2.56
CA ASP A 160 -0.38 10.39 -1.94
C ASP A 160 1.00 9.88 -2.42
N GLU A 161 2.08 10.33 -1.77
CA GLU A 161 3.45 9.96 -2.17
C GLU A 161 3.70 8.43 -2.14
N ASN A 162 3.06 7.71 -1.22
CA ASN A 162 3.32 6.30 -0.95
C ASN A 162 2.08 5.41 -1.12
N THR A 163 0.96 5.94 -1.62
CA THR A 163 -0.31 5.20 -1.75
C THR A 163 -0.84 5.24 -3.17
N VAL A 164 -1.13 4.06 -3.71
CA VAL A 164 -1.71 3.89 -5.05
C VAL A 164 -3.02 3.12 -4.97
N LEU A 165 -4.08 3.69 -5.55
CA LEU A 165 -5.37 3.03 -5.73
C LEU A 165 -5.34 2.21 -7.02
N VAL A 166 -5.80 0.96 -6.97
CA VAL A 166 -5.93 0.05 -8.10
C VAL A 166 -7.42 -0.27 -8.29
N LEU A 167 -8.03 0.36 -9.30
CA LEU A 167 -9.47 0.40 -9.45
C LEU A 167 -9.91 -0.05 -10.85
N THR A 168 -11.15 -0.51 -10.96
CA THR A 168 -11.85 -0.63 -12.24
C THR A 168 -12.10 0.75 -12.85
N PRO A 169 -12.26 0.88 -14.18
CA PRO A 169 -12.50 2.18 -14.83
C PRO A 169 -13.72 2.93 -14.27
N GLU A 170 -14.80 2.20 -13.96
CA GLU A 170 -16.02 2.76 -13.39
C GLU A 170 -15.79 3.31 -11.97
N ALA A 171 -15.11 2.54 -11.12
CA ALA A 171 -14.76 2.99 -9.78
C ALA A 171 -13.78 4.17 -9.84
N ALA A 172 -12.77 4.12 -10.71
CA ALA A 172 -11.81 5.20 -10.88
C ALA A 172 -12.49 6.52 -11.27
N LYS A 173 -13.49 6.48 -12.16
CA LYS A 173 -14.29 7.66 -12.53
C LYS A 173 -14.99 8.26 -11.31
N LYS A 174 -15.71 7.42 -10.54
CA LYS A 174 -16.42 7.83 -9.31
C LYS A 174 -15.46 8.43 -8.27
N TYR A 175 -14.31 7.79 -8.06
CA TYR A 175 -13.31 8.28 -7.10
C TYR A 175 -12.69 9.62 -7.52
N ARG A 176 -12.46 9.85 -8.81
CA ARG A 176 -11.95 11.14 -9.32
C ARG A 176 -12.97 12.26 -9.19
N GLU A 177 -14.25 11.98 -9.38
CA GLU A 177 -15.33 12.96 -9.16
C GLU A 177 -15.39 13.40 -7.69
N GLN A 178 -15.15 12.47 -6.75
CA GLN A 178 -15.12 12.76 -5.31
C GLN A 178 -13.79 13.40 -4.85
N HIS A 179 -12.69 13.09 -5.53
CA HIS A 179 -11.35 13.53 -5.18
C HIS A 179 -10.60 14.03 -6.43
N PRO A 180 -10.82 15.29 -6.85
CA PRO A 180 -10.25 15.82 -8.09
C PRO A 180 -8.73 15.98 -8.07
N LYS A 181 -8.09 15.83 -6.89
CA LYS A 181 -6.63 15.92 -6.72
C LYS A 181 -5.88 14.63 -7.06
N LEU A 182 -6.58 13.54 -7.36
CA LEU A 182 -5.95 12.26 -7.69
C LEU A 182 -5.27 12.32 -9.07
N VAL A 183 -4.02 11.88 -9.11
CA VAL A 183 -3.20 11.86 -10.32
C VAL A 183 -3.26 10.48 -10.95
N LEU A 184 -3.55 10.41 -12.25
CA LEU A 184 -3.45 9.16 -13.01
C LEU A 184 -1.98 8.74 -13.10
N LEU A 185 -1.72 7.48 -12.80
CA LEU A 185 -0.44 6.88 -13.12
C LEU A 185 -0.49 6.47 -14.59
N GLU A 186 0.29 7.16 -15.41
CA GLU A 186 0.48 6.78 -16.80
C GLU A 186 1.29 5.48 -16.86
N PRO A 187 0.94 4.60 -17.81
CA PRO A 187 1.63 3.33 -18.04
C PRO A 187 2.91 3.51 -18.89
#